data_AF-A4TU13-F1
#
_entry.id   AF-A4TU13-F1
#
_cell.length_a   1.000
_cell.length_b   1.000
_cell.length_c   1.000
_cell.angle_alpha   90.00
_cell.angle_beta   90.00
_cell.angle_gamma   90.00
#
_symmetry.space_group_name_H-M   'P 1'
#
loop_
_entity.id
_entity.type
_entity.pdbx_description
1 polymer ?
#
loop_
_entity_poly.entity_id
_entity_poly.type
_entity_poly.pdbx_seq_one_letter_code
_entity_poly.pdbx_strand_id
1 'polypeptide(L)'
;MKARSVFLCALLALTMLTTVALPATEAFARARVSSIRLGNHPDNVTRVVMDLSDNLTVTSFAQASPDRIVLEAGDLDWGDDAAARRSFGAIQGVRYDQGRIVVDLKEPALVKSSFTIPPRDGLGWRLVVDVQKTSRTAFLAAARPAINAPAVNASSPPPRQVTAVPGPGSCRPTAPSSSIPPRSPRRRFRPRCRARSLRPNPNSSPRPPPLPADDLPPTRGFETPGPTFNQD
;
A
#
# COMPACT_ATOMS: atom_id res chain seq x y z
N MET A 1 -4.48 -83.05 8.41
CA MET A 1 -4.36 -82.07 7.31
C MET A 1 -5.37 -80.91 7.36
N LYS A 2 -6.53 -81.02 8.03
CA LYS A 2 -7.56 -79.96 8.07
C LYS A 2 -7.20 -78.70 8.90
N ALA A 3 -6.45 -78.85 10.01
CA ALA A 3 -6.10 -77.73 10.90
C ALA A 3 -5.13 -76.70 10.29
N ARG A 4 -4.28 -77.12 9.34
CA ARG A 4 -3.32 -76.24 8.65
C ARG A 4 -4.00 -75.34 7.61
N SER A 5 -5.09 -75.82 7.01
CA SER A 5 -5.88 -75.07 6.02
C SER A 5 -6.72 -73.98 6.68
N VAL A 6 -7.26 -74.23 7.89
CA VAL A 6 -8.02 -73.24 8.66
C VAL A 6 -7.10 -72.13 9.19
N PHE A 7 -5.89 -72.49 9.63
CA PHE A 7 -4.89 -71.51 10.06
C PHE A 7 -4.41 -70.61 8.92
N LEU A 8 -4.27 -71.14 7.69
CA LEU A 8 -3.86 -70.37 6.52
C LEU A 8 -4.95 -69.38 6.06
N CYS A 9 -6.24 -69.78 6.10
CA CYS A 9 -7.36 -68.90 5.80
C CYS A 9 -7.57 -67.81 6.88
N ALA A 10 -7.33 -68.14 8.16
CA ALA A 10 -7.39 -67.17 9.24
C ALA A 10 -6.26 -66.13 9.16
N LEU A 11 -5.06 -66.54 8.73
CA LEU A 11 -3.93 -65.62 8.50
C LEU A 11 -4.19 -64.69 7.31
N LEU A 12 -4.76 -65.21 6.22
CA LEU A 12 -5.16 -64.42 5.04
C LEU A 12 -6.29 -63.43 5.36
N ALA A 13 -7.27 -63.83 6.16
CA ALA A 13 -8.35 -62.95 6.61
C ALA A 13 -7.85 -61.83 7.55
N LEU A 14 -6.85 -62.13 8.39
CA LEU A 14 -6.24 -61.14 9.27
C LEU A 14 -5.37 -60.12 8.49
N THR A 15 -4.71 -60.55 7.42
CA THR A 15 -3.96 -59.63 6.53
C THR A 15 -4.87 -58.75 5.65
N MET A 16 -6.08 -59.21 5.33
CA MET A 16 -7.07 -58.44 4.57
C MET A 16 -7.77 -57.35 5.40
N LEU A 17 -7.74 -57.45 6.75
CA LEU A 17 -8.41 -56.53 7.66
C LEU A 17 -7.53 -55.34 8.10
N THR A 18 -6.24 -55.32 7.74
CA THR A 18 -5.28 -54.27 8.10
C THR A 18 -5.00 -53.26 6.98
N THR A 19 -5.97 -52.97 6.11
CA THR A 19 -5.92 -51.78 5.24
C THR A 19 -6.42 -50.57 6.03
N VAL A 20 -5.56 -50.04 6.90
CA VAL A 20 -5.77 -48.72 7.52
C VAL A 20 -5.76 -47.69 6.39
N ALA A 21 -6.94 -47.18 6.04
CA ALA A 21 -7.09 -46.01 5.20
C ALA A 21 -6.49 -44.81 5.95
N LEU A 22 -5.22 -44.52 5.66
CA LEU A 22 -4.61 -43.25 6.04
C LEU A 22 -5.44 -42.14 5.38
N PRO A 23 -5.96 -41.16 6.12
CA PRO A 23 -6.57 -40.00 5.49
C PRO A 23 -5.50 -39.33 4.64
N ALA A 24 -5.68 -39.33 3.32
CA ALA A 24 -4.88 -38.49 2.45
C ALA A 24 -5.19 -37.05 2.86
N THR A 25 -4.28 -36.44 3.62
CA THR A 25 -4.28 -34.99 3.80
C THR A 25 -4.04 -34.42 2.42
N GLU A 26 -5.12 -33.95 1.78
CA GLU A 26 -5.02 -33.17 0.55
C GLU A 26 -4.14 -31.97 0.86
N ALA A 27 -2.89 -32.03 0.39
CA ALA A 27 -2.00 -30.90 0.39
C ALA A 27 -2.57 -29.93 -0.66
N PHE A 28 -3.49 -29.08 -0.24
CA PHE A 28 -3.87 -27.91 -1.04
C PHE A 28 -2.58 -27.12 -1.27
N ALA A 29 -2.19 -27.01 -2.53
CA ALA A 29 -1.03 -26.24 -2.92
C ALA A 29 -1.23 -24.79 -2.45
N ARG A 30 -0.35 -24.32 -1.57
CA ARG A 30 -0.44 -22.94 -1.08
C ARG A 30 -0.17 -21.97 -2.23
N ALA A 31 -0.93 -20.88 -2.27
CA ALA A 31 -0.63 -19.81 -3.20
C ALA A 31 0.73 -19.20 -2.84
N ARG A 32 1.66 -19.18 -3.80
CA ARG A 32 3.00 -18.62 -3.63
C ARG A 32 3.10 -17.27 -4.31
N VAL A 33 3.54 -16.25 -3.57
CA VAL A 33 3.90 -14.95 -4.15
C VAL A 33 5.32 -15.02 -4.67
N SER A 34 5.51 -14.81 -5.96
CA SER A 34 6.83 -14.88 -6.61
C SER A 34 7.48 -13.50 -6.76
N SER A 35 6.70 -12.45 -6.98
CA SER A 35 7.23 -11.10 -7.22
C SER A 35 6.23 -10.03 -6.82
N ILE A 36 6.73 -8.86 -6.41
CA ILE A 36 5.91 -7.67 -6.11
C ILE A 36 6.42 -6.45 -6.85
N ARG A 37 5.49 -5.74 -7.49
CA ARG A 37 5.74 -4.54 -8.28
C ARG A 37 4.91 -3.38 -7.72
N LEU A 38 5.59 -2.25 -7.54
CA LEU A 38 4.96 -0.98 -7.19
C LEU A 38 5.00 -0.06 -8.42
N GLY A 39 3.85 0.46 -8.80
CA GLY A 39 3.69 1.34 -9.95
C GLY A 39 2.69 2.46 -9.70
N ASN A 40 2.76 3.49 -10.54
CA ASN A 40 1.78 4.57 -10.55
C ASN A 40 0.54 4.11 -11.35
N HIS A 41 -0.63 4.52 -10.90
CA HIS A 41 -1.89 4.42 -11.62
C HIS A 41 -2.56 5.81 -11.60
N PRO A 42 -3.41 6.18 -12.59
CA PRO A 42 -4.07 7.48 -12.62
C PRO A 42 -4.78 7.82 -11.29
N ASP A 43 -5.02 9.11 -11.07
CA ASP A 43 -5.70 9.65 -9.87
C ASP A 43 -4.92 9.52 -8.54
N ASN A 44 -3.59 9.64 -8.59
CA ASN A 44 -2.71 9.50 -7.42
C ASN A 44 -2.85 8.14 -6.71
N VAL A 45 -3.10 7.09 -7.50
CA VAL A 45 -3.23 5.73 -7.02
C VAL A 45 -1.87 5.04 -7.15
N THR A 46 -1.44 4.40 -6.08
CA THR A 46 -0.29 3.50 -6.09
C THR A 46 -0.79 2.08 -6.30
N ARG A 47 -0.40 1.45 -7.40
CA ARG A 47 -0.77 0.07 -7.72
C ARG A 47 0.31 -0.89 -7.22
N VAL A 48 -0.11 -1.85 -6.40
CA VAL A 48 0.68 -3.01 -6.00
C VAL A 48 0.23 -4.18 -6.87
N VAL A 49 1.16 -4.79 -7.60
CA VAL A 49 0.90 -6.01 -8.36
C VAL A 49 1.75 -7.12 -7.79
N MET A 50 1.13 -8.25 -7.47
CA MET A 50 1.80 -9.42 -6.93
C MET A 50 1.59 -10.58 -7.90
N ASP A 51 2.68 -11.20 -8.33
CA ASP A 51 2.63 -12.40 -9.18
C ASP A 51 2.46 -13.64 -8.28
N LEU A 52 1.49 -14.49 -8.62
CA LEU A 52 1.01 -15.60 -7.81
C LEU A 52 1.06 -16.93 -8.59
N SER A 53 1.27 -18.04 -7.89
CA SER A 53 1.19 -19.39 -8.47
C SER A 53 -0.25 -19.88 -8.67
N ASP A 54 -1.18 -19.45 -7.80
CA ASP A 54 -2.58 -19.90 -7.80
C ASP A 54 -3.54 -18.73 -7.51
N ASN A 55 -4.84 -18.99 -7.62
CA ASN A 55 -5.86 -18.02 -7.26
C ASN A 55 -5.80 -17.70 -5.77
N LEU A 56 -5.92 -16.42 -5.44
CA LEU A 56 -5.86 -15.93 -4.07
C LEU A 56 -7.01 -14.95 -3.84
N THR A 57 -7.82 -15.25 -2.82
CA THR A 57 -8.84 -14.33 -2.32
C THR A 57 -8.30 -13.67 -1.06
N VAL A 58 -8.37 -12.34 -0.99
CA VAL A 58 -7.84 -11.58 0.14
C VAL A 58 -8.90 -10.66 0.72
N THR A 59 -8.87 -10.48 2.03
CA THR A 59 -9.62 -9.43 2.72
C THR A 59 -8.66 -8.31 3.10
N SER A 60 -9.02 -7.07 2.77
CA SER A 60 -8.18 -5.91 3.05
C SER A 60 -8.76 -5.04 4.18
N PHE A 61 -7.90 -4.51 5.04
CA PHE A 61 -8.28 -3.50 6.02
C PHE A 61 -7.12 -2.56 6.35
N ALA A 62 -7.47 -1.33 6.72
CA ALA A 62 -6.51 -0.37 7.26
C ALA A 62 -6.32 -0.60 8.76
N GLN A 63 -5.10 -0.42 9.23
CA GLN A 63 -4.73 -0.47 10.64
C GLN A 63 -3.92 0.78 10.98
N ALA A 64 -4.28 1.43 12.09
CA ALA A 64 -3.56 2.58 12.61
C ALA A 64 -2.56 2.15 13.68
N SER A 65 -1.56 3.02 13.90
CA SER A 65 -0.53 2.85 14.93
C SER A 65 0.33 1.58 14.79
N PRO A 66 1.30 1.58 13.85
CA PRO A 66 1.51 2.48 12.71
C PRO A 66 0.54 2.25 11.53
N ASP A 67 0.51 3.21 10.60
CA ASP A 67 -0.34 3.19 9.41
C ASP A 67 0.08 2.07 8.45
N ARG A 68 -0.81 1.11 8.26
CA ARG A 68 -0.59 0.00 7.34
C ARG A 68 -1.90 -0.50 6.76
N ILE A 69 -1.82 -1.07 5.57
CA ILE A 69 -2.90 -1.86 4.99
C ILE A 69 -2.50 -3.32 5.13
N VAL A 70 -3.39 -4.12 5.72
CA VAL A 70 -3.19 -5.55 5.89
C VAL A 70 -4.12 -6.27 4.93
N LEU A 71 -3.56 -7.21 4.18
CA LEU A 71 -4.28 -8.13 3.31
C LEU A 71 -4.21 -9.52 3.96
N GLU A 72 -5.33 -10.01 4.47
CA GLU A 72 -5.47 -11.36 5.00
C GLU A 72 -5.78 -12.31 3.85
N ALA A 73 -4.88 -13.25 3.58
CA ALA A 73 -4.94 -14.16 2.44
C ALA A 73 -5.06 -15.64 2.84
N GLY A 74 -4.81 -15.97 4.11
CA GLY A 74 -4.78 -17.36 4.59
C GLY A 74 -3.39 -17.99 4.43
N ASP A 75 -3.31 -19.27 4.10
CA ASP A 75 -2.03 -19.98 3.98
C ASP A 75 -1.33 -19.60 2.65
N LEU A 76 -0.20 -18.92 2.78
CA LEU A 76 0.54 -18.34 1.67
C LEU A 76 2.03 -18.66 1.80
N ASP A 77 2.67 -18.98 0.69
CA ASP A 77 4.12 -19.11 0.61
C ASP A 77 4.75 -17.87 -0.03
N TRP A 78 5.97 -17.56 0.36
CA TRP A 78 6.71 -16.40 -0.12
C TRP A 78 7.95 -16.84 -0.90
N GLY A 79 8.16 -16.26 -2.07
CA GLY A 79 9.45 -16.34 -2.77
C GLY A 79 10.52 -15.54 -2.03
N ASP A 80 11.77 -15.97 -2.07
CA ASP A 80 12.87 -15.36 -1.30
C ASP A 80 13.00 -13.84 -1.55
N ASP A 81 12.70 -13.38 -2.77
CA ASP A 81 12.79 -11.99 -3.20
C ASP A 81 11.43 -11.30 -3.43
N ALA A 82 10.32 -11.91 -3.01
CA ALA A 82 9.00 -11.32 -3.28
C ALA A 82 8.73 -10.02 -2.49
N ALA A 83 9.51 -9.70 -1.45
CA ALA A 83 9.28 -8.50 -0.63
C ALA A 83 9.69 -7.21 -1.36
N ALA A 84 8.76 -6.26 -1.46
CA ALA A 84 9.08 -4.92 -1.97
C ALA A 84 9.63 -4.04 -0.85
N ARG A 85 10.97 -4.04 -0.68
CA ARG A 85 11.67 -3.20 0.31
C ARG A 85 11.88 -1.75 -0.13
N ARG A 86 11.41 -1.39 -1.32
CA ARG A 86 11.49 -0.02 -1.84
C ARG A 86 10.21 0.73 -1.59
N SER A 87 10.34 2.01 -1.31
CA SER A 87 9.20 2.89 -1.22
C SER A 87 8.75 3.44 -2.55
N PHE A 88 7.45 3.62 -2.72
CA PHE A 88 6.87 4.23 -3.91
C PHE A 88 5.48 4.82 -3.60
N GLY A 89 5.22 6.05 -4.06
CA GLY A 89 3.93 6.71 -3.81
C GLY A 89 3.61 6.84 -2.32
N ALA A 90 2.44 6.35 -1.92
CA ALA A 90 2.01 6.31 -0.51
C ALA A 90 2.63 5.16 0.30
N ILE A 91 3.30 4.21 -0.36
CA ILE A 91 3.78 2.96 0.21
C ILE A 91 5.24 3.08 0.62
N GLN A 92 5.55 2.68 1.84
CA GLN A 92 6.91 2.58 2.36
C GLN A 92 7.58 1.29 1.92
N GLY A 93 6.84 0.18 1.98
CA GLY A 93 7.28 -1.13 1.56
C GLY A 93 6.16 -2.17 1.72
N VAL A 94 6.41 -3.37 1.22
CA VAL A 94 5.51 -4.52 1.37
C VAL A 94 6.28 -5.66 2.00
N ARG A 95 5.70 -6.25 3.05
CA ARG A 95 6.24 -7.40 3.79
C ARG A 95 5.18 -8.47 3.97
N TYR A 96 5.62 -9.62 4.45
CA TYR A 96 4.80 -10.78 4.70
C TYR A 96 4.95 -11.24 6.14
N ASP A 97 3.85 -11.67 6.76
CA ASP A 97 3.79 -12.14 8.14
C ASP A 97 2.64 -13.14 8.30
N GLN A 98 2.95 -14.41 8.63
CA GLN A 98 1.96 -15.42 9.05
C GLN A 98 0.64 -15.44 8.23
N GLY A 99 0.72 -15.53 6.89
CA GLY A 99 -0.48 -15.55 6.02
C GLY A 99 -1.09 -14.18 5.71
N ARG A 100 -0.40 -13.10 6.10
CA ARG A 100 -0.82 -11.71 5.91
C ARG A 100 0.22 -10.98 5.08
N ILE A 101 -0.26 -10.21 4.12
CA ILE A 101 0.58 -9.29 3.35
C ILE A 101 0.37 -7.91 3.95
N VAL A 102 1.44 -7.30 4.44
CA VAL A 102 1.41 -6.01 5.12
C VAL A 102 2.05 -4.96 4.23
N VAL A 103 1.26 -3.98 3.83
CA VAL A 103 1.69 -2.80 3.09
C VAL A 103 1.90 -1.68 4.09
N ASP A 104 3.16 -1.40 4.43
CA ASP A 104 3.50 -0.30 5.34
C ASP A 104 3.38 1.03 4.59
N LEU A 105 2.69 2.00 5.17
CA LEU A 105 2.38 3.28 4.54
C LEU A 105 3.30 4.39 5.03
N LYS A 106 3.67 5.31 4.14
CA LYS A 106 4.36 6.57 4.47
C LYS A 106 3.40 7.69 4.83
N GLU A 107 2.23 7.66 4.21
CA GLU A 107 1.19 8.67 4.33
C GLU A 107 -0.17 7.96 4.40
N PRO A 108 -1.19 8.56 5.04
CA PRO A 108 -2.50 7.94 5.15
C PRO A 108 -3.08 7.60 3.77
N ALA A 109 -3.43 6.33 3.58
CA ALA A 109 -3.96 5.82 2.32
C ALA A 109 -4.92 4.65 2.56
N LEU A 110 -5.88 4.47 1.66
CA LEU A 110 -6.88 3.40 1.73
C LEU A 110 -6.87 2.59 0.44
N VAL A 111 -7.37 1.36 0.52
CA VAL A 111 -7.59 0.52 -0.65
C VAL A 111 -8.76 1.10 -1.44
N LYS A 112 -8.49 1.51 -2.68
CA LYS A 112 -9.50 1.94 -3.65
C LYS A 112 -10.13 0.73 -4.34
N SER A 113 -9.32 -0.28 -4.66
CA SER A 113 -9.76 -1.51 -5.32
C SER A 113 -8.77 -2.65 -5.06
N SER A 114 -9.27 -3.89 -5.03
CA SER A 114 -8.46 -5.11 -4.96
C SER A 114 -9.11 -6.20 -5.78
N PHE A 115 -8.36 -6.81 -6.72
CA PHE A 115 -8.87 -7.86 -7.58
C PHE A 115 -7.77 -8.79 -8.07
N THR A 116 -8.14 -10.03 -8.39
CA THR A 116 -7.24 -11.05 -8.90
C THR A 116 -7.47 -11.22 -10.40
N ILE A 117 -6.39 -11.24 -11.18
CA ILE A 117 -6.39 -11.47 -12.62
C ILE A 117 -5.99 -12.94 -12.85
N PRO A 118 -6.79 -13.72 -13.61
CA PRO A 118 -6.45 -15.09 -13.97
C PRO A 118 -5.24 -15.12 -14.92
N PRO A 119 -4.58 -16.29 -15.06
CA PRO A 119 -3.45 -16.46 -15.96
C PRO A 119 -3.82 -16.07 -17.39
N ARG A 120 -2.97 -15.24 -18.01
CA ARG A 120 -3.15 -14.74 -19.38
C ARG A 120 -1.81 -14.28 -19.95
N ASP A 121 -1.67 -14.35 -21.27
CA ASP A 121 -0.48 -13.85 -22.00
C ASP A 121 0.85 -14.47 -21.50
N GLY A 122 0.82 -15.75 -21.08
CA GLY A 122 1.98 -16.45 -20.51
C GLY A 122 2.35 -16.04 -19.08
N LEU A 123 1.57 -15.15 -18.44
CA LEU A 123 1.72 -14.75 -17.05
C LEU A 123 0.78 -15.56 -16.16
N GLY A 124 1.23 -15.87 -14.94
CA GLY A 124 0.43 -16.56 -13.92
C GLY A 124 -0.67 -15.69 -13.32
N TRP A 125 -1.21 -16.16 -12.19
CA TRP A 125 -2.19 -15.41 -11.41
C TRP A 125 -1.58 -14.10 -10.91
N ARG A 126 -2.37 -13.02 -10.84
CA ARG A 126 -1.90 -11.73 -10.34
C ARG A 126 -2.90 -11.10 -9.40
N LEU A 127 -2.47 -10.73 -8.20
CA LEU A 127 -3.27 -9.90 -7.30
C LEU A 127 -2.90 -8.43 -7.50
N VAL A 128 -3.89 -7.61 -7.77
CA VAL A 128 -3.75 -6.16 -7.96
C VAL A 128 -4.45 -5.43 -6.83
N VAL A 129 -3.72 -4.55 -6.15
CA VAL A 129 -4.24 -3.72 -5.06
C VAL A 129 -3.93 -2.26 -5.37
N ASP A 130 -4.98 -1.46 -5.52
CA ASP A 130 -4.90 -0.03 -5.77
C ASP A 130 -5.06 0.73 -4.46
N VAL A 131 -4.03 1.48 -4.09
CA VAL A 131 -3.96 2.25 -2.85
C VAL A 131 -4.01 3.74 -3.18
N GLN A 132 -5.00 4.44 -2.65
CA GLN A 132 -5.19 5.87 -2.87
C GLN A 132 -4.92 6.67 -1.59
N LYS A 133 -4.18 7.77 -1.72
CA LYS A 133 -3.94 8.71 -0.61
C LYS A 133 -5.25 9.27 -0.09
N THR A 134 -5.34 9.43 1.23
CA THR A 134 -6.51 9.99 1.91
C THR A 134 -6.11 10.97 3.00
N SER A 135 -7.08 11.65 3.60
CA SER A 135 -6.82 12.49 4.77
C SER A 135 -6.57 11.64 6.01
N ARG A 136 -5.81 12.18 6.97
CA ARG A 136 -5.55 11.53 8.26
C ARG A 136 -6.85 11.17 8.99
N THR A 137 -7.83 12.07 8.96
CA THR A 137 -9.13 11.87 9.61
C THR A 137 -9.91 10.72 8.98
N ALA A 138 -9.95 10.65 7.64
CA ALA A 138 -10.61 9.56 6.93
C ALA A 138 -9.92 8.21 7.15
N PHE A 139 -8.58 8.19 7.18
CA PHE A 139 -7.83 6.97 7.49
C PHE A 139 -8.15 6.45 8.89
N LEU A 140 -8.12 7.30 9.91
CA LEU A 140 -8.42 6.89 11.28
C LEU A 140 -9.87 6.44 11.47
N ALA A 141 -10.81 7.02 10.70
CA ALA A 141 -12.20 6.58 10.72
C ALA A 141 -12.39 5.17 10.11
N ALA A 142 -11.58 4.80 9.13
CA ALA A 142 -11.64 3.49 8.47
C ALA A 142 -10.71 2.44 9.11
N ALA A 143 -9.69 2.87 9.87
CA ALA A 143 -8.68 1.99 10.42
C ALA A 143 -9.19 1.24 11.65
N ARG A 144 -8.85 -0.05 11.72
CA ARG A 144 -9.10 -0.86 12.91
C ARG A 144 -8.03 -0.59 13.98
N PRO A 145 -8.40 -0.62 15.27
CA PRO A 145 -7.43 -0.63 16.35
C PRO A 145 -6.51 -1.84 16.24
N ALA A 146 -5.22 -1.64 16.42
CA ALA A 146 -4.28 -2.75 16.54
C ALA A 146 -4.55 -3.50 17.85
N ILE A 147 -5.00 -4.75 17.77
CA ILE A 147 -5.33 -5.60 18.94
C ILE A 147 -4.11 -5.81 19.87
N ASN A 148 -2.89 -5.62 19.35
CA ASN A 148 -1.63 -5.82 20.07
C ASN A 148 -0.74 -4.57 20.16
N ALA A 149 -1.29 -3.36 20.02
CA ALA A 149 -0.47 -2.16 20.28
C ALA A 149 -0.20 -2.04 21.78
N PRO A 150 1.06 -1.87 22.23
CA PRO A 150 1.33 -1.44 23.60
C PRO A 150 0.57 -0.14 23.81
N ALA A 151 -0.26 -0.08 24.86
CA ALA A 151 -0.98 1.13 25.24
C ALA A 151 0.03 2.19 25.68
N VAL A 152 0.62 2.91 24.73
CA VAL A 152 1.40 4.11 24.99
C VAL A 152 0.43 5.25 25.23
N ASN A 153 0.06 5.39 26.50
CA ASN A 153 -0.38 6.62 27.18
C ASN A 153 -1.15 7.63 26.30
N ALA A 154 -2.43 7.35 26.07
CA ALA A 154 -3.40 8.42 25.83
C ALA A 154 -3.62 9.17 27.15
N SER A 155 -2.68 10.03 27.55
CA SER A 155 -2.98 11.08 28.51
C SER A 155 -3.90 12.08 27.82
N SER A 156 -5.21 11.89 27.97
CA SER A 156 -6.19 12.93 27.65
C SER A 156 -5.87 14.17 28.50
N PRO A 157 -5.74 15.37 27.91
CA PRO A 157 -5.72 16.57 28.72
C PRO A 157 -7.11 16.72 29.39
N PRO A 158 -7.18 17.06 30.68
CA PRO A 158 -8.47 17.22 31.34
C PRO A 158 -9.26 18.35 30.68
N PRO A 159 -10.59 18.22 30.55
CA PRO A 159 -11.43 19.28 30.01
C PRO A 159 -11.35 20.49 30.93
N ARG A 160 -10.71 21.56 30.44
CA ARG A 160 -10.79 22.88 31.06
C ARG A 160 -12.23 23.35 30.92
N GLN A 161 -13.02 23.16 31.99
CA GLN A 161 -14.38 23.66 32.06
C GLN A 161 -14.36 25.18 31.90
N VAL A 162 -14.88 25.64 30.76
CA VAL A 162 -15.29 27.02 30.55
C VAL A 162 -16.62 27.17 31.28
N THR A 163 -16.60 27.77 32.47
CA THR A 163 -17.83 28.30 33.07
C THR A 163 -17.90 29.77 32.73
N ALA A 164 -18.98 30.17 32.08
CA ALA A 164 -19.23 31.54 31.68
C ALA A 164 -20.59 32.02 32.24
N VAL A 165 -20.57 33.23 32.82
CA VAL A 165 -21.64 34.27 32.84
C VAL A 165 -22.75 34.15 33.93
N PRO A 166 -23.49 35.21 34.42
CA PRO A 166 -23.32 36.70 34.49
C PRO A 166 -23.62 37.42 35.87
N GLY A 167 -23.03 38.62 36.10
CA GLY A 167 -23.52 39.88 36.79
C GLY A 167 -24.18 39.88 38.20
N PRO A 168 -24.53 41.04 38.84
CA PRO A 168 -24.23 42.48 38.59
C PRO A 168 -23.70 43.26 39.83
N GLY A 169 -23.28 44.54 39.69
CA GLY A 169 -23.30 45.50 40.82
C GLY A 169 -22.13 46.48 41.03
N SER A 170 -22.22 47.63 40.37
CA SER A 170 -21.85 49.00 40.81
C SER A 170 -20.52 49.28 41.55
N CYS A 171 -19.69 50.15 40.94
CA CYS A 171 -19.27 51.39 41.60
C CYS A 171 -18.96 52.46 40.52
N ARG A 172 -19.61 53.62 40.68
CA ARG A 172 -19.60 54.81 39.78
C ARG A 172 -18.65 55.90 40.40
N PRO A 173 -18.56 57.15 39.89
CA PRO A 173 -17.36 57.69 39.23
C PRO A 173 -16.73 58.92 39.94
N THR A 174 -15.48 59.24 39.63
CA THR A 174 -15.03 60.66 39.58
C THR A 174 -13.78 60.79 38.71
N ALA A 175 -13.85 61.68 37.71
CA ALA A 175 -12.74 62.21 36.93
C ALA A 175 -12.33 63.59 37.52
N PRO A 176 -11.43 64.39 36.93
CA PRO A 176 -10.33 64.12 35.99
C PRO A 176 -8.97 64.64 36.54
N SER A 177 -7.83 64.27 35.94
CA SER A 177 -6.69 65.21 35.92
C SER A 177 -5.73 64.92 34.77
N SER A 178 -5.45 66.01 34.07
CA SER A 178 -4.69 66.16 32.85
C SER A 178 -3.20 65.89 33.03
N SER A 179 -2.56 65.28 32.02
CA SER A 179 -1.32 65.81 31.42
C SER A 179 -0.86 64.96 30.23
N ILE A 180 -1.09 65.50 29.04
CA ILE A 180 -0.36 65.33 27.77
C ILE A 180 0.47 66.63 27.61
N PRO A 181 1.63 66.79 26.88
CA PRO A 181 2.29 66.01 25.79
C PRO A 181 3.86 65.98 25.93
N PRO A 182 4.74 65.85 24.88
CA PRO A 182 4.59 65.41 23.48
C PRO A 182 5.59 64.34 22.95
N ARG A 183 5.18 63.76 21.81
CA ARG A 183 5.95 63.41 20.59
C ARG A 183 7.13 62.42 20.67
N SER A 184 6.94 61.31 19.96
CA SER A 184 7.97 60.78 19.06
C SER A 184 7.36 60.46 17.67
N PRO A 185 8.12 60.61 16.57
CA PRO A 185 7.56 60.68 15.23
C PRO A 185 7.24 59.30 14.64
N ARG A 186 6.13 59.24 13.90
CA ARG A 186 5.75 58.13 13.02
C ARG A 186 6.86 57.81 12.02
N ARG A 187 7.54 56.66 12.18
CA ARG A 187 8.31 56.06 11.09
C ARG A 187 7.35 55.39 10.12
N ARG A 188 7.15 56.04 8.97
CA ARG A 188 6.49 55.43 7.80
C ARG A 188 7.30 54.20 7.39
N PHE A 189 6.76 53.01 7.65
CA PHE A 189 7.27 51.79 7.05
C PHE A 189 6.91 51.82 5.56
N ARG A 190 7.91 52.11 4.71
CA ARG A 190 7.80 51.91 3.27
C ARG A 190 7.79 50.40 2.99
N PRO A 191 6.92 49.89 2.09
CA PRO A 191 7.02 48.52 1.64
C PRO A 191 8.29 48.41 0.79
N ARG A 192 9.31 47.71 1.29
CA ARG A 192 10.38 47.21 0.42
C ARG A 192 9.78 46.04 -0.36
N CYS A 193 9.38 46.31 -1.59
CA CYS A 193 9.26 45.28 -2.62
C CYS A 193 10.60 44.54 -2.68
N ARG A 194 10.67 43.38 -2.04
CA ARG A 194 11.81 42.48 -2.18
C ARG A 194 11.59 41.74 -3.48
N ALA A 195 12.25 42.22 -4.54
CA ALA A 195 12.40 41.46 -5.77
C ALA A 195 12.89 40.06 -5.38
N ARG A 196 12.05 39.07 -5.64
CA ARG A 196 12.34 37.66 -5.44
C ARG A 196 13.43 37.31 -6.46
N SER A 197 14.69 37.36 -6.03
CA SER A 197 15.78 36.75 -6.79
C SER A 197 15.48 35.26 -6.89
N LEU A 198 14.98 34.86 -8.06
CA LEU A 198 14.91 33.45 -8.47
C LEU A 198 16.34 32.92 -8.41
N ARG A 199 16.67 32.21 -7.33
CA ARG A 199 17.86 31.35 -7.31
C ARG A 199 17.61 30.25 -8.34
N PRO A 200 18.52 30.02 -9.30
CA PRO A 200 18.45 28.86 -10.17
C PRO A 200 18.42 27.58 -9.34
N ASN A 201 17.54 26.64 -9.71
CA ASN A 201 17.46 25.32 -9.10
C ASN A 201 18.79 24.57 -9.35
N PRO A 202 19.52 24.11 -8.32
CA PRO A 202 20.78 23.39 -8.50
C PRO A 202 20.61 21.99 -9.13
N ASN A 203 19.37 21.50 -9.32
CA ASN A 203 19.07 20.19 -9.91
C ASN A 203 18.60 20.22 -11.38
N SER A 204 18.74 21.33 -12.10
CA SER A 204 18.54 21.30 -13.56
C SER A 204 19.81 20.79 -14.24
N SER A 205 19.89 19.48 -14.49
CA SER A 205 20.84 18.91 -15.43
C SER A 205 20.64 19.56 -16.82
N PRO A 206 21.70 19.96 -17.53
CA PRO A 206 21.57 20.44 -18.90
C PRO A 206 20.89 19.38 -19.77
N ARG A 207 19.91 19.79 -20.57
CA ARG A 207 19.32 18.92 -21.59
C ARG A 207 20.45 18.48 -22.54
N PRO A 208 20.63 17.18 -22.82
CA PRO A 208 21.62 16.74 -23.80
C PRO A 208 21.30 17.36 -25.17
N PRO A 209 22.32 17.72 -25.97
CA PRO A 209 22.10 18.21 -27.33
C PRO A 209 21.33 17.17 -28.15
N PRO A 210 20.49 17.59 -29.10
CA PRO A 210 19.88 16.66 -30.04
C PRO A 210 20.98 15.87 -30.76
N LEU A 211 20.79 14.56 -30.88
CA LEU A 211 21.70 13.70 -31.61
C LEU A 211 21.84 14.20 -33.07
N PRO A 212 23.05 14.14 -33.66
CA PRO A 212 23.23 14.39 -35.09
C PRO A 212 22.31 13.49 -35.91
N ALA A 213 21.74 14.01 -36.98
CA ALA A 213 20.79 13.30 -37.83
C ALA A 213 21.41 12.15 -38.66
N ASP A 214 22.71 11.91 -38.55
CA ASP A 214 23.46 11.03 -39.45
C ASP A 214 23.69 9.60 -38.93
N ASP A 215 23.27 9.27 -37.69
CA ASP A 215 23.40 7.91 -37.10
C ASP A 215 22.07 7.16 -37.03
N LEU A 216 21.25 7.24 -38.09
CA LEU A 216 20.18 6.27 -38.29
C LEU A 216 20.79 5.00 -38.92
N PRO A 217 20.67 3.81 -38.29
CA PRO A 217 21.02 2.57 -38.98
C PRO A 217 20.17 2.46 -40.25
N PRO A 218 20.72 1.95 -41.37
CA PRO A 218 19.96 1.81 -42.60
C PRO A 218 18.71 1.00 -42.31
N THR A 219 17.55 1.60 -42.55
CA THR A 219 16.26 0.92 -42.58
C THR A 219 16.40 -0.24 -43.56
N ARG A 220 16.53 -1.47 -43.06
CA ARG A 220 16.29 -2.66 -43.87
C ARG A 220 14.88 -2.51 -44.43
N GLY A 221 14.79 -2.36 -45.76
CA GLY A 221 13.54 -2.29 -46.47
C GLY A 221 12.67 -3.48 -46.07
N PHE A 222 11.46 -3.18 -45.61
CA PHE A 222 10.39 -4.17 -45.64
C PHE A 222 10.08 -4.39 -47.12
N GLU A 223 10.57 -5.52 -47.63
CA GLU A 223 10.22 -6.04 -48.94
C GLU A 223 8.73 -6.39 -48.90
N THR A 224 7.91 -5.60 -49.59
CA THR A 224 6.49 -5.88 -49.79
C THR A 224 6.38 -7.06 -50.74
N PRO A 225 5.73 -8.19 -50.39
CA PRO A 225 5.48 -9.24 -51.37
C PRO A 225 4.51 -8.69 -52.44
N GLY A 226 4.96 -8.69 -53.68
CA GLY A 226 4.17 -8.28 -54.83
C GLY A 226 2.95 -9.18 -55.06
N PRO A 227 1.91 -8.68 -55.77
CA PRO A 227 0.70 -9.46 -56.02
C PRO A 227 0.99 -10.63 -56.97
N THR A 228 0.64 -11.84 -56.54
CA THR A 228 0.65 -13.06 -57.35
C THR A 228 -0.32 -12.91 -58.52
N PHE A 229 0.20 -12.85 -59.74
CA PHE A 229 -0.59 -12.90 -60.95
C PHE A 229 -0.90 -14.38 -61.26
N ASN A 230 -2.13 -14.81 -61.02
CA ASN A 230 -2.63 -16.10 -61.51
C ASN A 230 -2.85 -15.96 -63.03
N GLN A 231 -2.20 -16.83 -63.82
CA GLN A 231 -2.57 -17.06 -65.21
C GLN A 231 -3.48 -18.28 -65.27
N ASP A 232 -4.57 -18.15 -66.03
CA ASP A 232 -5.40 -19.23 -66.57
C ASP A 232 -4.62 -20.08 -67.60
#